data_AF-A0A4Q7V368-F1
#
_entry.id   AF-A0A4Q7V368-F1
#
_cell.length_a   1.000
_cell.length_b   1.000
_cell.length_c   1.000
_cell.angle_alpha   90.00
_cell.angle_beta   90.00
_cell.angle_gamma   90.00
#
_symmetry.space_group_name_H-M   'P 1'
#
loop_
_entity.id
_entity.type
_entity.pdbx_description
1 polymer ?
#
loop_
_entity_poly.entity_id
_entity_poly.type
_entity_poly.pdbx_seq_one_letter_code
_entity_poly.pdbx_strand_id
1 'polypeptide(L)'
;MSTLVLPVMLRASLPLSTWLVLFGLMLAAMAALYLWASQQTSMLDTFVPEPAGVVEVQLPGPLPAALGNTVAALAGVPGVTLVDHRPGAALFSVMPTPSSMDRGYGAFVLATISDGRVELRGRRKVRMPATRLGTLLDGLEREVRNHVRPDSMWHV
;
A
#
# COMPACT_ATOMS: atom_id res chain seq x y z
N MET A 1 -69.28 24.16 14.40
CA MET A 1 -67.90 24.68 14.46
C MET A 1 -67.09 23.68 15.28
N SER A 2 -66.37 22.78 14.61
CA SER A 2 -65.59 21.72 15.26
C SER A 2 -64.12 22.12 15.35
N THR A 3 -63.62 22.32 16.56
CA THR A 3 -62.22 22.58 16.85
C THR A 3 -61.43 21.27 16.81
N LEU A 4 -60.65 21.09 15.74
CA LEU A 4 -59.59 20.09 15.63
C LEU A 4 -58.45 20.46 16.57
N VAL A 5 -58.36 19.78 17.71
CA VAL A 5 -57.18 19.82 18.58
C VAL A 5 -56.19 18.79 18.05
N LEU A 6 -55.18 19.25 17.30
CA LEU A 6 -54.01 18.46 16.95
C LEU A 6 -53.11 18.33 18.18
N PRO A 7 -52.85 17.14 18.75
CA PRO A 7 -51.81 17.00 19.75
C PRO A 7 -50.45 17.05 19.06
N VAL A 8 -49.79 18.20 19.19
CA VAL A 8 -48.35 18.38 19.05
C VAL A 8 -47.65 17.54 20.12
N MET A 9 -47.44 16.25 19.84
CA MET A 9 -46.72 15.34 20.74
C MET A 9 -45.89 14.38 19.91
N LEU A 10 -44.85 14.87 19.25
CA LEU A 10 -43.75 14.01 18.81
C LEU A 10 -42.43 14.78 18.79
N ARG A 11 -41.95 15.12 19.98
CA ARG A 11 -40.52 15.45 20.17
C ARG A 11 -40.06 14.84 21.48
N ALA A 12 -40.00 13.51 21.51
CA ALA A 12 -39.24 12.80 22.53
C ALA A 12 -37.77 13.16 22.31
N SER A 13 -37.29 14.17 23.03
CA SER A 13 -35.86 14.45 23.12
C SER A 13 -35.21 13.24 23.79
N LEU A 14 -34.47 12.45 23.01
CA LEU A 14 -33.66 11.37 23.57
C LEU A 14 -32.76 11.94 24.66
N PRO A 15 -32.54 11.19 25.77
CA PRO A 15 -31.68 11.66 26.83
C PRO A 15 -30.25 11.84 26.30
N LEU A 16 -29.52 12.80 26.87
CA LEU A 16 -28.15 13.13 26.46
C LEU A 16 -27.24 11.89 26.41
N SER A 17 -27.45 10.93 27.32
CA SER A 17 -26.74 9.65 27.33
C SER A 17 -26.97 8.82 26.05
N THR A 18 -28.19 8.80 25.52
CA THR A 18 -28.49 8.12 24.24
C THR A 18 -27.79 8.81 23.08
N TRP A 19 -27.74 10.15 23.06
CA TRP A 19 -26.99 10.88 22.04
C TRP A 19 -25.49 10.58 22.09
N LEU A 20 -24.90 10.51 23.28
CA LEU A 20 -23.49 10.15 23.46
C LEU A 20 -23.19 8.73 22.99
N VAL A 21 -24.07 7.77 23.29
CA VAL A 21 -23.94 6.39 22.82
C VAL A 21 -24.04 6.30 21.29
N LEU A 22 -25.00 6.99 20.68
CA LEU A 22 -25.17 7.01 19.22
C LEU A 22 -23.97 7.67 18.53
N PHE A 23 -23.45 8.76 19.09
CA PHE A 23 -22.25 9.42 18.57
C PHE A 23 -21.01 8.52 18.69
N GLY A 24 -20.84 7.84 19.83
CA GLY A 24 -19.78 6.85 20.02
C GLY A 24 -19.87 5.69 19.02
N LEU A 25 -21.07 5.15 18.80
CA LEU A 25 -21.33 4.11 17.79
C LEU A 25 -21.02 4.59 16.37
N MET A 26 -21.42 5.82 16.04
CA MET A 26 -21.12 6.42 14.74
C MET A 26 -19.61 6.56 14.51
N LEU A 27 -18.86 7.04 15.50
CA LEU A 27 -17.41 7.14 15.42
C LEU A 27 -16.73 5.78 15.29
N ALA A 28 -17.19 4.78 16.05
CA ALA A 28 -16.67 3.41 15.95
C ALA A 28 -16.96 2.80 14.57
N ALA A 29 -18.17 3.00 14.03
CA ALA A 29 -18.53 2.55 12.69
C ALA A 29 -17.70 3.24 11.60
N MET A 30 -17.49 4.56 11.70
CA MET A 30 -16.61 5.30 10.79
C MET A 30 -15.16 4.81 10.86
N ALA A 31 -14.64 4.58 12.07
CA ALA A 31 -13.29 4.05 12.26
C ALA A 31 -13.14 2.65 11.66
N ALA A 32 -14.13 1.77 11.88
CA ALA A 32 -14.16 0.43 11.30
C ALA A 32 -14.22 0.46 9.76
N LEU A 33 -15.07 1.33 9.19
CA LEU A 33 -15.17 1.54 7.74
C LEU A 33 -13.85 2.07 7.16
N TYR A 34 -13.21 3.02 7.84
CA TYR A 34 -11.92 3.56 7.42
C TYR A 34 -10.82 2.49 7.47
N LEU A 35 -10.80 1.69 8.54
CA LEU A 35 -9.86 0.59 8.69
C LEU A 35 -10.06 -0.47 7.60
N TRP A 36 -11.32 -0.87 7.36
CA TRP A 36 -11.68 -1.82 6.31
C TRP A 36 -11.32 -1.31 4.90
N ALA A 37 -11.63 -0.05 4.58
CA ALA A 37 -11.24 0.56 3.32
C ALA A 37 -9.72 0.64 3.16
N SER A 38 -8.98 0.93 4.24
CA SER A 38 -7.52 0.94 4.21
C SER A 38 -6.94 -0.46 3.91
N GLN A 39 -7.50 -1.50 4.53
CA GLN A 39 -7.11 -2.89 4.29
C GLN A 39 -7.40 -3.32 2.85
N GLN A 40 -8.54 -2.92 2.30
CA GLN A 40 -8.88 -3.18 0.89
C GLN A 40 -7.91 -2.51 -0.07
N THR A 41 -7.19 -1.45 0.28
CA THR A 41 -6.21 -0.83 -0.64
C THR A 41 -4.82 -1.46 -0.59
N SER A 42 -4.56 -2.31 0.40
CA SER A 42 -3.26 -2.95 0.67
C SER A 42 -3.25 -4.45 0.37
N MET A 43 -4.23 -4.96 -0.38
CA MET A 43 -4.29 -6.36 -0.83
C MET A 43 -3.89 -6.48 -2.29
N LEU A 44 -3.26 -7.60 -2.68
CA LEU A 44 -2.89 -7.86 -4.07
C LEU A 44 -4.10 -7.79 -5.02
N ASP A 45 -5.25 -8.33 -4.61
CA ASP A 45 -6.44 -8.49 -5.46
C ASP A 45 -7.10 -7.16 -5.89
N THR A 46 -6.78 -6.08 -5.18
CA THR A 46 -7.37 -4.74 -5.36
C THR A 46 -6.31 -3.71 -5.71
N PHE A 47 -5.07 -4.14 -5.92
CA PHE A 47 -3.96 -3.26 -6.25
C PHE A 47 -4.09 -2.76 -7.71
N VAL A 48 -4.45 -1.49 -7.85
CA VAL A 48 -4.44 -0.79 -9.14
C VAL A 48 -3.17 0.06 -9.24
N PRO A 49 -2.18 -0.32 -10.07
CA PRO A 49 -0.95 0.44 -10.24
C PRO A 49 -1.22 1.80 -10.91
N GLU A 50 -0.38 2.79 -10.61
CA GLU A 50 -0.42 4.04 -11.38
C GLU A 50 0.18 3.82 -12.78
N PRO A 51 -0.43 4.36 -13.86
CA PRO A 51 0.03 4.15 -15.23
C PRO A 51 1.43 4.71 -15.50
N ALA A 52 1.93 5.62 -14.65
CA ALA A 52 3.28 6.20 -14.75
C ALA A 52 4.31 5.53 -13.82
N GLY A 53 4.03 4.32 -13.33
CA GLY A 53 4.83 3.63 -12.32
C GLY A 53 5.09 2.17 -12.64
N VAL A 54 5.66 1.85 -13.79
CA VAL A 54 6.12 0.49 -14.13
C VAL A 54 7.60 0.55 -14.49
N VAL A 55 8.42 -0.30 -13.85
CA VAL A 55 9.84 -0.47 -14.14
C VAL A 55 10.14 -1.97 -14.27
N GLU A 56 10.84 -2.36 -15.32
CA GLU A 56 11.27 -3.74 -15.52
C GLU A 56 12.53 -4.06 -14.70
N VAL A 57 12.52 -5.20 -14.01
CA VAL A 57 13.68 -5.71 -13.29
C VAL A 57 14.42 -6.69 -14.18
N GLN A 58 15.64 -6.33 -14.56
CA GLN A 58 16.50 -7.15 -15.41
C GLN A 58 17.41 -8.03 -14.55
N LEU A 59 16.88 -9.16 -14.08
CA LEU A 59 17.67 -10.18 -13.38
C LEU A 59 17.84 -11.45 -14.24
N PRO A 60 19.05 -12.05 -14.26
CA PRO A 60 19.29 -13.31 -14.97
C PRO A 60 18.64 -14.50 -14.23
N GLY A 61 18.12 -15.47 -14.99
CA GLY A 61 17.58 -16.72 -14.46
C GLY A 61 16.14 -17.01 -14.91
N PRO A 62 15.60 -18.21 -14.60
CA PRO A 62 14.19 -18.52 -14.87
C PRO A 62 13.26 -17.57 -14.09
N LEU A 63 12.16 -17.14 -14.70
CA LEU A 63 11.28 -16.09 -14.16
C LEU A 63 10.84 -16.29 -12.70
N PRO A 64 10.48 -17.50 -12.25
CA PRO A 64 10.14 -17.71 -10.83
C PRO A 64 11.31 -17.44 -9.89
N ALA A 65 12.54 -17.79 -10.29
CA ALA A 65 13.74 -17.53 -9.50
C ALA A 65 14.15 -16.05 -9.56
N ALA A 66 14.00 -15.40 -10.71
CA ALA A 66 14.22 -13.96 -10.86
C ALA A 66 13.27 -13.15 -9.96
N LEU A 67 11.99 -13.55 -9.89
CA LEU A 67 11.03 -12.96 -8.96
C LEU A 67 11.42 -13.23 -7.51
N GLY A 68 11.78 -14.47 -7.15
CA GLY A 68 12.24 -14.81 -5.80
C GLY A 68 13.44 -13.99 -5.34
N ASN A 69 14.44 -13.80 -6.22
CA ASN A 69 15.61 -12.97 -5.95
C ASN A 69 15.24 -11.49 -5.80
N THR A 70 14.31 -10.99 -6.62
CA THR A 70 13.77 -9.62 -6.50
C THR A 70 13.10 -9.42 -5.14
N VAL A 71 12.28 -10.39 -4.72
CA VAL A 71 11.57 -10.36 -3.44
C VAL A 71 12.54 -10.37 -2.27
N ALA A 72 13.53 -11.27 -2.30
CA ALA A 72 14.56 -11.36 -1.27
C ALA A 72 15.38 -10.06 -1.17
N ALA A 73 15.78 -9.51 -2.32
CA ALA A 73 16.54 -8.26 -2.37
C ALA A 73 15.73 -7.07 -1.84
N LEU A 74 14.46 -6.92 -2.23
CA LEU A 74 13.58 -5.86 -1.74
C LEU A 74 13.32 -5.98 -0.23
N ALA A 75 13.19 -7.20 0.29
CA ALA A 75 13.03 -7.41 1.73
C ALA A 75 14.28 -6.99 2.54
N GLY A 76 15.47 -6.97 1.91
CA GLY A 76 16.71 -6.46 2.49
C GLY A 76 16.86 -4.94 2.44
N VAL A 77 16.01 -4.22 1.70
CA VAL A 77 16.09 -2.77 1.56
C VAL A 77 15.51 -2.07 2.81
N PRO A 78 16.25 -1.15 3.45
CA PRO A 78 15.74 -0.42 4.62
C PRO A 78 14.43 0.32 4.34
N GLY A 79 13.43 0.19 5.22
CA GLY A 79 12.13 0.86 5.03
C GLY A 79 11.25 0.23 3.94
N VAL A 80 11.64 -0.89 3.34
CA VAL A 80 10.76 -1.73 2.53
C VAL A 80 10.25 -2.87 3.40
N THR A 81 8.95 -3.10 3.37
CA THR A 81 8.30 -4.16 4.14
C THR A 81 7.41 -4.98 3.22
N LEU A 82 7.58 -6.30 3.24
CA LEU A 82 6.69 -7.21 2.51
C LEU A 82 5.32 -7.21 3.19
N VAL A 83 4.27 -6.95 2.42
CA VAL A 83 2.87 -6.85 2.88
C VAL A 83 2.12 -8.13 2.57
N ASP A 84 2.26 -8.64 1.35
CA ASP A 84 1.59 -9.85 0.87
C ASP A 84 2.45 -10.52 -0.20
N HIS A 85 2.40 -11.84 -0.27
CA HIS A 85 3.19 -12.64 -1.21
C HIS A 85 2.42 -13.87 -1.67
N ARG A 86 2.35 -14.04 -2.98
CA ARG A 86 1.72 -15.17 -3.66
C ARG A 86 2.63 -15.70 -4.77
N PRO A 87 2.42 -16.95 -5.24
CA PRO A 87 3.14 -17.45 -6.39
C PRO A 87 2.97 -16.50 -7.60
N GLY A 88 4.06 -15.88 -8.03
CA GLY A 88 4.09 -14.97 -9.18
C GLY A 88 3.91 -13.48 -8.87
N ALA A 89 3.62 -13.09 -7.62
CA ALA A 89 3.49 -11.68 -7.25
C ALA A 89 3.74 -11.40 -5.75
N ALA A 90 4.38 -10.27 -5.45
CA ALA A 90 4.68 -9.82 -4.09
C ALA A 90 4.44 -8.32 -3.94
N LEU A 91 3.72 -7.92 -2.89
CA LEU A 91 3.38 -6.55 -2.60
C LEU A 91 4.23 -6.05 -1.42
N PHE A 92 4.81 -4.86 -1.61
CA PHE A 92 5.67 -4.20 -0.65
C PHE A 92 5.10 -2.84 -0.28
N SER A 93 5.35 -2.45 0.96
CA SER A 93 5.15 -1.09 1.47
C SER A 93 6.53 -0.44 1.62
N VAL A 94 6.71 0.72 1.01
CA VAL A 94 7.93 1.52 1.07
C VAL A 94 7.67 2.73 1.95
N MET A 95 8.38 2.79 3.07
CA MET A 95 8.33 3.84 4.05
C MET A 95 9.60 4.71 3.96
N PRO A 96 9.48 6.03 4.23
CA PRO A 96 10.64 6.89 4.33
C PRO A 96 11.55 6.41 5.47
N THR A 97 12.85 6.36 5.21
CA THR A 97 13.85 6.12 6.25
C THR A 97 14.53 7.43 6.63
N PRO A 98 15.04 7.57 7.87
CA PRO A 98 15.71 8.81 8.31
C PRO A 98 16.85 9.26 7.40
N SER A 99 17.53 8.31 6.75
CA SER A 99 18.65 8.55 5.84
C SER A 99 18.24 8.83 4.40
N SER A 100 16.95 8.74 4.05
CA SER A 100 16.46 8.89 2.69
C SER A 100 15.02 9.40 2.67
N MET A 101 14.83 10.69 2.93
CA MET A 101 13.52 11.35 2.75
C MET A 101 13.06 11.38 1.28
N ASP A 102 13.98 11.15 0.34
CA ASP A 102 13.70 11.08 -1.11
C ASP A 102 13.09 9.75 -1.57
N ARG A 103 13.04 8.73 -0.69
CA ARG A 103 12.50 7.38 -0.97
C ARG A 103 10.97 7.35 -1.18
N GLY A 104 10.34 8.51 -1.30
CA GLY A 104 8.90 8.66 -1.51
C GLY A 104 8.10 8.35 -0.25
N TYR A 105 7.23 9.28 0.11
CA TYR A 105 6.32 9.11 1.24
C TYR A 105 5.30 8.00 0.95
N GLY A 106 5.45 6.85 1.61
CA GLY A 106 4.43 5.81 1.68
C GLY A 106 3.95 5.31 0.32
N ALA A 107 4.80 4.59 -0.42
CA ALA A 107 4.42 3.96 -1.67
C ALA A 107 4.17 2.47 -1.47
N PHE A 108 3.28 1.90 -2.29
CA PHE A 108 3.15 0.46 -2.44
C PHE A 108 3.81 0.04 -3.75
N VAL A 109 4.59 -1.03 -3.72
CA VAL A 109 5.30 -1.57 -4.88
C VAL A 109 4.93 -3.03 -5.05
N LEU A 110 4.39 -3.38 -6.21
CA LEU A 110 4.04 -4.73 -6.59
C LEU A 110 5.14 -5.27 -7.50
N ALA A 111 5.84 -6.32 -7.08
CA ALA A 111 6.67 -7.14 -7.94
C ALA A 111 5.80 -8.25 -8.55
N THR A 112 5.73 -8.35 -9.87
CA THR A 112 4.94 -9.37 -10.56
C THR A 112 5.67 -9.87 -11.80
N ILE A 113 5.32 -11.06 -12.28
CA ILE A 113 5.72 -11.51 -13.61
C ILE A 113 4.65 -11.07 -14.61
N SER A 114 5.05 -10.36 -15.66
CA SER A 114 4.19 -9.90 -16.75
C SER A 114 4.98 -9.97 -18.06
N ASP A 115 4.35 -10.45 -19.13
CA ASP A 115 4.96 -10.55 -20.47
C ASP A 115 6.36 -11.18 -20.51
N GLY A 116 6.58 -12.20 -19.67
CA GLY A 116 7.85 -12.92 -19.60
C GLY A 116 8.98 -12.13 -18.94
N ARG A 117 8.67 -11.12 -18.13
CA ARG A 117 9.62 -10.28 -17.37
C ARG A 117 9.15 -10.09 -15.94
N VAL A 118 10.07 -9.73 -15.05
CA VAL A 118 9.72 -9.27 -13.70
C VAL A 118 9.51 -7.76 -13.76
N GLU A 119 8.36 -7.28 -13.33
CA GLU A 119 8.00 -5.87 -13.30
C GLU A 119 7.78 -5.40 -11.86
N LEU A 120 8.25 -4.19 -11.57
CA LEU A 120 7.88 -3.43 -10.37
C LEU A 120 6.85 -2.39 -10.77
N ARG A 121 5.67 -2.47 -10.14
CA ARG A 121 4.57 -1.54 -10.34
C ARG A 121 4.32 -0.74 -9.07
N GLY A 122 4.41 0.56 -9.14
CA GLY A 122 4.22 1.46 -8.01
C GLY A 122 2.80 2.02 -7.91
N ARG A 123 2.39 2.36 -6.70
CA ARG A 123 1.23 3.21 -6.40
C ARG A 123 1.54 4.08 -5.19
N ARG A 124 1.20 5.37 -5.23
CA ARG A 124 1.36 6.24 -4.06
C ARG A 124 0.18 6.10 -3.10
N LYS A 125 0.44 6.04 -1.80
CA LYS A 125 -0.60 6.15 -0.78
C LYS A 125 -1.05 7.61 -0.58
N VAL A 126 -0.14 8.58 -0.83
CA VAL A 126 -0.40 10.02 -0.66
C VAL A 126 -0.03 10.77 -1.94
N ARG A 127 -0.96 11.59 -2.46
CA ARG A 127 -0.67 12.55 -3.55
C ARG A 127 0.19 13.68 -3.00
N MET A 128 1.51 13.52 -2.98
CA MET A 128 2.45 14.62 -2.68
C MET A 128 3.55 14.75 -3.74
N PRO A 129 4.09 15.98 -3.93
CA PRO A 129 4.91 16.35 -5.09
C PRO A 129 6.38 15.90 -5.04
N ALA A 130 6.85 15.29 -3.95
CA ALA A 130 8.29 15.28 -3.63
C ALA A 130 9.17 14.36 -4.51
N THR A 131 8.64 13.28 -5.09
CA THR A 131 9.44 12.41 -5.98
C THR A 131 8.55 11.80 -7.07
N ARG A 132 9.04 11.67 -8.32
CA ARG A 132 8.29 10.95 -9.36
C ARG A 132 8.29 9.46 -9.02
N LEU A 133 7.15 8.80 -9.14
CA LEU A 133 7.02 7.38 -8.81
C LEU A 133 8.00 6.51 -9.62
N GLY A 134 8.25 6.87 -10.88
CA GLY A 134 9.28 6.25 -11.71
C GLY A 134 10.68 6.30 -11.08
N THR A 135 11.13 7.46 -10.60
CA THR A 135 12.46 7.59 -9.97
C THR A 135 12.62 6.75 -8.69
N LEU A 136 11.54 6.50 -7.96
CA LEU A 136 11.54 5.59 -6.82
C LEU A 136 11.71 4.14 -7.27
N LEU A 137 10.95 3.73 -8.30
CA LEU A 137 11.03 2.38 -8.85
C LEU A 137 12.39 2.11 -9.50
N ASP A 138 12.96 3.09 -10.19
CA ASP A 138 14.32 3.01 -10.75
C ASP A 138 15.38 2.85 -9.64
N GLY A 139 15.20 3.56 -8.52
CA GLY A 139 16.06 3.43 -7.35
C GLY A 139 15.99 2.03 -6.74
N LEU A 140 14.77 1.51 -6.55
CA LEU A 140 14.55 0.15 -6.03
C LEU A 140 15.08 -0.92 -6.96
N GLU A 141 14.88 -0.78 -8.28
CA GLU A 141 15.44 -1.69 -9.27
C GLU A 141 16.97 -1.74 -9.18
N ARG A 142 17.60 -0.57 -9.05
CA ARG A 142 19.05 -0.47 -8.89
C ARG A 142 19.53 -1.11 -7.60
N GLU A 143 18.83 -0.90 -6.49
CA GLU A 143 19.14 -1.53 -5.21
C GLU A 143 18.99 -3.06 -5.28
N VAL A 144 17.92 -3.56 -5.90
CA VAL A 144 17.72 -5.01 -6.15
C VAL A 144 18.88 -5.57 -6.96
N ARG A 145 19.24 -4.92 -8.06
CA ARG A 145 20.34 -5.34 -8.93
C ARG A 145 21.67 -5.39 -8.18
N ASN A 146 21.92 -4.41 -7.31
CA ASN A 146 23.13 -4.35 -6.49
C ASN A 146 23.11 -5.41 -5.37
N HIS A 147 21.94 -5.80 -4.86
CA HIS A 147 21.82 -6.86 -3.87
C HIS A 147 22.01 -8.26 -4.48
N VAL A 148 21.61 -8.46 -5.74
CA VAL A 148 21.71 -9.76 -6.44
C VAL A 148 23.10 -9.98 -7.09
N ARG A 149 23.94 -8.94 -7.21
CA ARG A 149 25.35 -9.02 -7.69
C ARG A 149 26.33 -8.51 -6.61
N PRO A 150 27.36 -9.28 -6.20
CA PRO A 150 27.32 -10.63 -5.64
C PRO A 150 28.13 -10.76 -4.32
N ASP A 151 27.76 -11.73 -3.49
CA ASP A 151 28.65 -12.40 -2.49
C ASP A 151 29.65 -13.37 -3.16
N SER A 152 30.15 -13.06 -4.36
CA SER A 152 31.08 -13.94 -5.10
C SER A 152 32.49 -13.38 -5.23
N MET A 153 32.96 -12.55 -4.29
CA MET A 153 34.32 -11.97 -4.38
C MET A 153 35.16 -11.94 -3.10
N TRP A 154 34.76 -12.61 -2.02
CA TRP A 154 35.58 -12.69 -0.80
C TRP A 154 35.63 -14.10 -0.20
N HIS A 155 36.18 -15.06 -0.94
CA HIS A 155 36.88 -16.20 -0.36
C HIS A 155 38.06 -16.56 -1.26
N VAL A 156 39.22 -15.94 -0.98
CA VAL A 156 40.56 -16.42 -1.34
C VAL A 156 41.30 -16.61 -0.03
#